data_AF-A0A662SFM3-F1
#
_entry.id   AF-A0A662SFM3-F1
#
_cell.length_a   1.000
_cell.length_b   1.000
_cell.length_c   1.000
_cell.angle_alpha   90.00
_cell.angle_beta   90.00
_cell.angle_gamma   90.00
#
_symmetry.space_group_name_H-M   'P 1'
#
loop_
_entity.id
_entity.type
_entity.pdbx_description
1 polymer ?
#
loop_
_entity_poly.entity_id
_entity_poly.type
_entity_poly.pdbx_seq_one_letter_code
_entity_poly.pdbx_strand_id
1 'polypeptide(L)' 'MKEDSNEFLVTPWEVRGKVDYARLVAEFGLTPLNQELYKRLTELAGGTHKLLRRRIFFAHRDLD' A
#
# COMPACT_ATOMS: atom_id res chain seq x y z
N MET A 1 18.97 6.98 -25.97
CA MET A 1 18.73 7.00 -24.51
C MET A 1 17.24 6.80 -24.30
N LYS A 2 16.82 5.79 -23.54
CA LYS A 2 15.43 5.70 -23.12
C LYS A 2 15.28 6.68 -21.95
N GLU A 3 14.43 7.69 -22.12
CA GLU A 3 13.94 8.47 -20.99
C GLU A 3 13.01 7.56 -20.19
N ASP A 4 13.51 7.00 -19.10
CA ASP A 4 12.68 6.33 -18.09
C ASP A 4 11.84 7.40 -17.37
N SER A 5 10.81 7.85 -18.07
CA SER A 5 9.89 8.95 -17.76
C SER A 5 8.92 8.63 -16.60
N ASN A 6 9.30 7.71 -15.71
CA ASN A 6 8.44 7.22 -14.64
C ASN A 6 9.20 6.87 -13.35
N GLU A 7 10.32 7.54 -13.09
CA GLU A 7 10.91 7.56 -11.74
C GLU A 7 10.05 8.41 -10.81
N PHE A 8 9.70 7.83 -9.65
CA PHE A 8 9.08 8.54 -8.55
C PHE A 8 9.99 8.44 -7.34
N LEU A 9 9.98 9.46 -6.49
CA LEU A 9 10.75 9.51 -5.26
C LEU A 9 9.78 9.46 -4.08
N VAL A 10 10.00 8.54 -3.15
CA VAL A 10 9.31 8.53 -1.86
C VAL A 10 10.34 8.45 -0.76
N THR A 11 10.36 9.49 0.08
CA THR A 11 11.11 9.54 1.31
C THR A 11 10.19 10.01 2.44
N PRO A 12 10.59 9.91 3.72
CA PRO A 12 9.80 10.46 4.81
C PRO A 12 9.53 11.97 4.74
N TRP A 13 10.29 12.72 3.92
CA TRP A 13 10.21 14.18 3.83
C TRP A 13 9.68 14.68 2.48
N GLU A 14 9.71 13.85 1.45
CA GLU A 14 9.42 14.26 0.08
C GLU A 14 8.80 13.14 -0.76
N VAL A 15 7.79 13.51 -1.55
CA VAL A 15 7.18 12.66 -2.58
C VAL A 15 7.17 13.41 -3.90
N ARG A 16 7.73 12.82 -4.97
CA ARG A 16 7.76 13.41 -6.33
C ARG A 16 7.39 12.39 -7.39
N GLY A 17 6.76 12.85 -8.46
CA GLY A 17 6.37 12.01 -9.60
C GLY A 17 5.09 11.21 -9.39
N LYS A 18 4.76 10.32 -10.33
CA LYS A 18 3.60 9.44 -10.25
C LYS A 18 3.99 8.17 -9.50
N VAL A 19 3.53 8.04 -8.26
CA VAL A 19 3.88 6.90 -7.40
C VAL A 19 3.24 5.61 -7.91
N ASP A 20 4.06 4.60 -8.14
CA ASP A 20 3.61 3.22 -8.37
C ASP A 20 3.64 2.46 -7.05
N TYR A 21 2.46 2.28 -6.45
CA TYR A 21 2.32 1.60 -5.17
C TYR A 21 2.71 0.12 -5.23
N ALA A 22 2.57 -0.55 -6.38
CA ALA A 22 2.98 -1.95 -6.51
C ALA A 22 4.51 -2.07 -6.45
N ARG A 23 5.21 -1.15 -7.11
CA ARG A 23 6.68 -1.03 -7.00
C ARG A 23 7.11 -0.68 -5.58
N LEU A 24 6.42 0.26 -4.92
CA LEU A 24 6.73 0.67 -3.56
C LEU A 24 6.62 -0.49 -2.56
N VAL A 25 5.59 -1.34 -2.69
CA VAL A 25 5.46 -2.55 -1.85
C VAL A 25 6.67 -3.48 -2.04
N ALA A 26 7.09 -3.70 -3.28
CA ALA A 26 8.23 -4.56 -3.59
C ALA A 26 9.57 -3.98 -3.10
N GLU A 27 9.80 -2.68 -3.34
CA GLU A 27 11.04 -1.97 -2.95
C GLU A 27 11.20 -1.92 -1.42
N PHE A 28 10.12 -1.75 -0.66
CA PHE A 28 10.13 -1.70 0.80
C PHE A 28 9.96 -3.06 1.49
N GLY A 29 9.82 -4.15 0.71
CA GLY A 29 9.65 -5.50 1.24
C GLY A 29 8.39 -5.65 2.10
N LEU A 30 7.30 -4.98 1.72
CA LEU A 30 6.02 -5.04 2.44
C LEU A 30 5.15 -6.16 1.90
N THR A 31 4.22 -6.64 2.72
CA THR A 31 3.22 -7.61 2.31
C THR A 31 1.95 -6.88 1.86
N PRO A 32 1.38 -7.18 0.68
CA PRO A 32 0.10 -6.61 0.26
C PRO A 32 -1.02 -7.00 1.23
N LEU A 33 -1.87 -6.04 1.58
CA LEU A 33 -3.05 -6.31 2.38
C LEU A 33 -4.09 -7.02 1.50
N ASN A 34 -4.25 -8.33 1.70
CA ASN A 34 -5.11 -9.18 0.89
C ASN A 34 -6.59 -9.13 1.35
N GLN A 35 -7.51 -9.67 0.54
CA GLN A 35 -8.95 -9.67 0.86
C GLN A 35 -9.29 -10.42 2.14
N GLU A 36 -8.55 -11.49 2.45
CA GLU A 36 -8.78 -12.30 3.65
C GLU A 36 -8.47 -11.49 4.92
N LEU A 37 -7.35 -10.76 4.94
CA LEU A 37 -6.99 -9.86 6.04
C LEU A 37 -8.01 -8.73 6.18
N TYR A 38 -8.48 -8.12 5.09
CA TYR A 38 -9.55 -7.11 5.19
C TYR A 38 -10.82 -7.65 5.82
N LYS A 39 -11.21 -8.87 5.44
CA LYS A 39 -12.40 -9.54 5.98
C LYS A 39 -12.20 -9.84 7.46
N ARG A 40 -11.06 -10.43 7.84
CA ARG A 40 -10.70 -10.73 9.23
C ARG A 40 -10.70 -9.48 10.10
N LEU A 41 -10.09 -8.38 9.65
CA LEU A 41 -10.09 -7.10 10.36
C LEU A 41 -11.51 -6.56 10.56
N THR A 42 -12.37 -6.69 9.53
CA THR A 42 -13.76 -6.22 9.59
C THR A 42 -14.59 -7.05 10.58
N GLU A 43 -14.40 -8.37 10.60
CA GLU A 43 -15.08 -9.29 11.51
C GLU A 43 -14.64 -9.06 12.96
N LEU A 44 -13.34 -8.96 13.22
CA LEU A 44 -12.79 -8.73 14.56
C LEU A 44 -13.19 -7.37 15.13
N ALA A 45 -13.24 -6.33 14.30
CA ALA A 45 -13.59 -4.99 14.72
C ALA A 45 -15.12 -4.74 14.76
N GLY A 46 -15.94 -5.68 14.31
CA GLY A 46 -17.40 -5.49 14.19
C GLY A 46 -17.81 -4.45 13.14
N GLY A 47 -16.92 -4.10 12.21
CA GLY A 47 -17.13 -3.07 11.19
C GLY A 47 -15.86 -2.75 10.41
N THR A 48 -16.01 -2.05 9.26
CA THR A 48 -14.88 -1.67 8.41
C THR A 48 -14.73 -0.15 8.31
N HIS A 49 -13.51 0.35 8.50
CA HIS A 49 -13.23 1.77 8.30
C HIS A 49 -13.29 2.11 6.80
N LYS A 50 -13.82 3.30 6.47
CA LYS A 50 -14.01 3.73 5.07
C LYS A 50 -12.71 3.71 4.25
N LEU A 51 -11.56 3.97 4.89
CA LEU A 51 -10.23 3.95 4.25
C LEU A 51 -9.76 2.54 3.90
N LEU A 52 -10.05 1.55 4.75
CA LEU A 52 -9.74 0.13 4.47
C LEU A 52 -10.61 -0.36 3.31
N ARG A 53 -11.91 -0.05 3.33
CA ARG A 53 -12.85 -0.40 2.25
C ARG A 53 -12.44 0.21 0.90
N ARG A 54 -11.87 1.41 0.90
CA ARG A 54 -11.37 2.10 -0.31
C ARG A 54 -9.95 1.69 -0.70
N ARG A 55 -9.31 0.77 0.03
CA ARG A 55 -7.94 0.30 -0.19
C ARG A 55 -6.89 1.42 -0.16
N ILE A 56 -7.11 2.42 0.69
CA ILE A 56 -6.14 3.52 0.91
C ILE A 56 -4.92 2.99 1.68
N PHE A 57 -5.15 2.11 2.67
CA PHE A 57 -4.11 1.24 3.20
C PHE A 57 -4.03 0.03 2.28
N PHE A 58 -2.86 -0.31 1.77
CA PHE A 58 -2.71 -1.35 0.73
C PHE A 58 -1.65 -2.39 1.05
N ALA A 59 -0.81 -2.15 2.06
CA ALA A 59 0.24 -3.05 2.49
C ALA A 59 0.44 -2.97 4.00
N HIS A 60 1.10 -3.97 4.57
CA HIS A 60 1.38 -4.10 5.99
C HIS A 60 2.74 -4.77 6.23
N ARG A 61 3.12 -4.83 7.50
CA ARG A 61 4.23 -5.61 8.03
C ARG A 61 3.72 -6.32 9.29
N ASP A 62 3.87 -7.64 9.34
CA ASP A 62 3.53 -8.50 10.49
C ASP A 62 2.08 -8.34 11.01
N LEU A 63 1.08 -8.42 10.12
CA LEU A 63 -0.34 -8.21 10.48
C LEU A 63 -1.17 -9.51 10.47
N ASP A 64 -0.54 -10.59 10.04
CA ASP A 64 -1.09 -11.91 9.71
C ASP A 64 -1.11 -12.88 10.89
#